data_AF-A0A1F1GHR8-F1
#
_entry.id   AF-A0A1F1GHR8-F1
#
_cell.length_a   1.000
_cell.length_b   1.000
_cell.length_c   1.000
_cell.angle_alpha   90.00
_cell.angle_beta   90.00
_cell.angle_gamma   90.00
#
_symmetry.space_group_name_H-M   'P 1'
#
loop_
_entity.id
_entity.type
_entity.pdbx_description
1 polymer ?
#
loop_
_entity_poly.entity_id
_entity_poly.type
_entity_poly.pdbx_seq_one_letter_code
_entity_poly.pdbx_strand_id
1 'polypeptide(L)'
;MNRRVVVPALFLCAAPWLSGCQATDAIVDYFGPRADPALASLAQAARADSEALKEIDADAASLRAQQAEELYAEIERLCGRNEEGKAPRSCEVDHDIEPREASDVAAVLGDASAATEEQIDHVASESRALVVAQAIALESWNGEEPGDTPELTTSEQDQAAELLEWEYQQVYALDFARSYVTPDLEETIDERLSLHEHRILLLQAALAQLGTVPQPAAAYDSPTDGLPNDADSARSFIDEVAHNDTLKWTDAATHAAAASESDSEAEATAAWQRWLIAVAAQSHRFHTA
;
A
#
# COMPACT_ATOMS: atom_id res chain seq x y z
N MET A 1 -16.50 84.35 -44.95
CA MET A 1 -17.37 83.49 -44.12
C MET A 1 -16.78 82.10 -44.05
N ASN A 2 -16.51 81.63 -42.83
CA ASN A 2 -16.44 80.24 -42.34
C ASN A 2 -15.63 79.16 -43.11
N ARG A 3 -14.45 78.86 -42.55
CA ARG A 3 -14.00 77.55 -42.02
C ARG A 3 -14.60 76.28 -42.66
N ARG A 4 -13.73 75.37 -43.11
CA ARG A 4 -13.40 74.12 -42.39
C ARG A 4 -12.23 73.36 -43.05
N VAL A 5 -11.33 72.89 -42.18
CA VAL A 5 -10.17 72.03 -42.40
C VAL A 5 -10.63 70.57 -42.39
N VAL A 6 -10.06 69.72 -43.24
CA VAL A 6 -10.14 68.25 -43.11
C VAL A 6 -8.73 67.69 -43.29
N VAL A 7 -8.19 67.14 -42.19
CA VAL A 7 -6.96 66.34 -42.10
C VAL A 7 -7.36 64.87 -42.27
N PRO A 8 -6.69 64.07 -43.12
CA PRO A 8 -6.93 62.63 -43.14
C PRO A 8 -6.15 61.97 -41.99
N ALA A 9 -6.90 61.29 -41.11
CA ALA A 9 -6.37 60.49 -40.01
C ALA A 9 -5.84 59.14 -40.53
N LEU A 10 -4.60 58.82 -40.13
CA LEU A 10 -4.00 57.49 -40.25
C LEU A 10 -4.72 56.54 -39.27
N PHE A 11 -5.46 55.57 -39.80
CA PHE A 11 -5.97 54.43 -39.03
C PHE A 11 -4.82 53.45 -38.78
N LEU A 12 -4.31 53.45 -37.54
CA LEU A 12 -3.52 52.35 -36.99
C LEU A 12 -4.46 51.16 -36.76
N CYS A 13 -4.30 50.10 -37.55
CA CYS A 13 -4.92 48.81 -37.27
C CYS A 13 -4.29 48.23 -35.99
N ALA A 14 -4.98 48.35 -34.87
CA ALA A 14 -4.71 47.53 -33.69
C ALA A 14 -5.23 46.11 -33.97
N ALA A 15 -4.33 45.17 -34.22
CA ALA A 15 -4.67 43.76 -34.20
C ALA A 15 -4.94 43.35 -32.74
N PRO A 16 -6.08 42.72 -32.42
CA PRO A 16 -6.27 42.10 -31.12
C PRO A 16 -5.38 40.85 -31.07
N TRP A 17 -4.34 40.89 -30.26
CA TRP A 17 -3.60 39.70 -29.86
C TRP A 17 -4.51 38.91 -28.91
N LEU A 18 -5.41 38.11 -29.49
CA LEU A 18 -6.19 37.14 -28.74
C LEU A 18 -5.25 36.03 -28.25
N SER A 19 -4.81 36.22 -27.00
CA SER A 19 -4.50 35.22 -25.97
C SER A 19 -4.71 33.74 -26.37
N GLY A 20 -3.75 33.15 -27.07
CA GLY A 20 -3.73 31.71 -27.36
C GLY A 20 -3.62 30.82 -26.11
N CYS A 21 -3.01 31.32 -25.03
CA CYS A 21 -2.85 30.55 -23.78
C CYS A 21 -4.15 30.36 -22.98
N GLN A 22 -5.11 31.29 -23.07
CA GLN A 22 -6.37 31.14 -22.33
C GLN A 22 -7.30 30.10 -22.96
N ALA A 23 -7.21 29.91 -24.28
CA ALA A 23 -7.97 28.87 -24.96
C ALA A 23 -7.38 27.47 -24.69
N THR A 24 -6.05 27.36 -24.53
CA THR A 24 -5.42 26.09 -24.16
C THR A 24 -5.69 25.72 -22.70
N ASP A 25 -5.64 26.68 -21.77
CA ASP A 25 -5.94 26.43 -20.35
C ASP A 25 -7.39 25.95 -20.16
N ALA A 26 -8.36 26.59 -20.82
CA ALA A 26 -9.76 26.17 -20.75
C ALA A 26 -10.03 24.79 -21.37
N ILE A 27 -9.23 24.35 -22.36
CA ILE A 27 -9.31 23.01 -22.95
C ILE A 27 -8.67 21.97 -22.02
N VAL A 28 -7.54 22.29 -21.38
CA VAL A 28 -6.90 21.42 -20.38
C VAL A 28 -7.76 21.28 -19.13
N ASP A 29 -8.45 22.33 -18.69
CA ASP A 29 -9.36 22.24 -17.54
C ASP A 29 -10.57 21.32 -17.84
N TYR A 30 -11.00 21.23 -19.10
CA TYR A 30 -12.16 20.43 -19.50
C TYR A 30 -11.80 19.00 -19.96
N PHE A 31 -10.70 18.82 -20.68
CA PHE A 31 -10.27 17.55 -21.27
C PHE A 31 -8.98 16.98 -20.66
N GLY A 32 -8.33 17.69 -19.75
CA GLY A 32 -7.11 17.26 -19.08
C GLY A 32 -7.36 16.15 -18.05
N PRO A 33 -6.26 15.61 -17.49
CA PRO A 33 -6.35 14.62 -16.42
C PRO A 33 -7.07 15.20 -15.21
N ARG A 34 -7.69 14.32 -14.44
CA ARG A 34 -8.36 14.67 -13.18
C ARG A 34 -7.79 13.79 -12.08
N ALA A 35 -7.82 14.30 -10.86
CA ALA A 35 -7.48 13.49 -9.69
C ALA A 35 -8.36 12.24 -9.66
N ASP A 36 -7.75 11.10 -9.36
CA ASP A 36 -8.49 9.88 -9.06
C ASP A 36 -9.34 10.15 -7.80
N PRO A 37 -10.68 10.00 -7.87
CA PRO A 37 -11.55 10.34 -6.76
C PRO A 37 -11.36 9.42 -5.55
N ALA A 38 -10.98 8.16 -5.75
CA ALA A 38 -10.71 7.23 -4.66
C ALA A 38 -9.43 7.64 -3.92
N LEU A 39 -8.35 7.94 -4.65
CA LEU A 39 -7.11 8.47 -4.04
C LEU A 39 -7.34 9.80 -3.32
N ALA A 40 -8.10 10.72 -3.92
CA ALA A 40 -8.43 12.00 -3.28
C ALA A 40 -9.20 11.79 -1.98
N SER A 41 -10.19 10.89 -1.97
CA SER A 41 -10.96 10.55 -0.77
C SER A 41 -10.07 9.95 0.32
N LEU A 42 -9.18 9.02 -0.03
CA LEU A 42 -8.23 8.44 0.93
C LEU A 42 -7.26 9.48 1.50
N ALA A 43 -6.73 10.37 0.65
CA ALA A 43 -5.79 11.40 1.07
C ALA A 43 -6.43 12.37 2.06
N GLN A 44 -7.67 12.80 1.77
CA GLN A 44 -8.42 13.70 2.63
C GLN A 44 -8.82 13.03 3.95
N ALA A 45 -9.23 11.75 3.92
CA ALA A 45 -9.51 10.99 5.12
C ALA A 45 -8.26 10.86 6.00
N ALA A 46 -7.11 10.48 5.42
CA ALA A 46 -5.84 10.40 6.12
C ALA A 46 -5.41 11.75 6.71
N ARG A 47 -5.66 12.85 6.00
CA ARG A 47 -5.41 14.19 6.53
C ARG A 47 -6.31 14.52 7.72
N ALA A 48 -7.61 14.24 7.61
CA ALA A 48 -8.57 14.46 8.69
C ALA A 48 -8.23 13.63 9.93
N ASP A 49 -7.85 12.36 9.75
CA ASP A 49 -7.43 11.46 10.82
C ASP A 49 -6.16 11.99 11.50
N SER A 50 -5.16 12.41 10.72
CA SER A 50 -3.93 12.98 11.25
C SER A 50 -4.22 14.17 12.15
N GLU A 51 -4.99 15.15 11.68
CA GLU A 51 -5.37 16.32 12.46
C GLU A 51 -6.16 15.96 13.72
N ALA A 52 -7.08 14.99 13.63
CA ALA A 52 -7.89 14.55 14.76
C ALA A 52 -7.05 13.84 15.84
N LEU A 53 -6.00 13.13 15.43
CA LEU A 53 -5.14 12.34 16.32
C LEU A 53 -3.98 13.12 16.93
N LYS A 54 -3.63 14.32 16.41
CA LYS A 54 -2.44 15.10 16.84
C LYS A 54 -2.26 15.24 18.35
N GLU A 55 -3.37 15.44 19.07
CA GLU A 55 -3.37 15.65 20.53
C GLU A 55 -3.70 14.37 21.32
N ILE A 56 -3.99 13.27 20.64
CA ILE A 56 -4.36 11.97 21.23
C ILE A 56 -3.17 11.01 21.17
N ASP A 57 -2.59 10.84 19.97
CA ASP A 57 -1.48 9.95 19.70
C ASP A 57 -0.65 10.50 18.52
N ALA A 58 0.56 10.96 18.83
CA ALA A 58 1.43 11.63 17.88
C ALA A 58 1.98 10.68 16.80
N ASP A 59 2.17 9.40 17.13
CA ASP A 59 2.73 8.43 16.21
C ASP A 59 1.65 8.00 15.20
N ALA A 60 0.42 7.75 15.68
CA ALA A 60 -0.74 7.50 14.81
C ALA A 60 -1.05 8.72 13.91
N ALA A 61 -0.99 9.93 14.47
CA ALA A 61 -1.14 11.16 13.69
C ALA A 61 -0.07 11.32 12.61
N SER A 62 1.18 10.93 12.92
CA SER A 62 2.31 10.97 11.98
C SER A 62 2.15 9.93 10.87
N LEU A 63 1.71 8.71 11.19
CA LEU A 63 1.40 7.69 10.19
C LEU A 63 0.36 8.19 9.20
N ARG A 64 -0.77 8.71 9.69
CA ARG A 64 -1.84 9.22 8.83
C ARG A 64 -1.40 10.46 8.03
N ALA A 65 -0.56 11.34 8.60
CA ALA A 65 0.03 12.45 7.87
C ALA A 65 0.88 11.97 6.68
N GLN A 66 1.78 11.02 6.92
CA GLN A 66 2.64 10.45 5.89
C GLN A 66 1.79 9.83 4.77
N GLN A 67 0.78 9.03 5.13
CA GLN A 67 -0.11 8.38 4.18
C GLN A 67 -0.87 9.40 3.32
N ALA A 68 -1.34 10.51 3.91
CA ALA A 68 -1.97 11.59 3.17
C ALA A 68 -1.01 12.22 2.14
N GLU A 69 0.22 12.55 2.55
CA GLU A 69 1.22 13.15 1.65
C GLU A 69 1.62 12.21 0.51
N GLU A 70 1.76 10.90 0.77
CA GLU A 70 2.03 9.90 -0.27
C GLU A 70 0.88 9.81 -1.28
N LEU A 71 -0.37 9.82 -0.83
CA LEU A 71 -1.54 9.80 -1.70
C LEU A 71 -1.67 11.08 -2.53
N TYR A 72 -1.42 12.25 -1.94
CA TYR A 72 -1.39 13.52 -2.69
C TYR A 72 -0.27 13.52 -3.74
N ALA A 73 0.92 13.02 -3.39
CA ALA A 73 2.02 12.89 -4.33
C ALA A 73 1.68 11.91 -5.48
N GLU A 74 0.95 10.83 -5.18
CA GLU A 74 0.50 9.86 -6.18
C GLU A 74 -0.53 10.46 -7.14
N ILE A 75 -1.47 11.25 -6.63
CA ILE A 75 -2.42 12.02 -7.46
C ILE A 75 -1.66 12.95 -8.41
N GLU A 76 -0.67 13.70 -7.92
CA GLU A 76 0.17 14.54 -8.78
C GLU A 76 0.94 13.72 -9.83
N ARG A 77 1.44 12.54 -9.45
CA ARG A 77 2.17 11.64 -10.36
C ARG A 77 1.28 11.18 -11.51
N LEU A 78 0.05 10.74 -11.22
CA LEU A 78 -0.92 10.31 -12.22
C LEU A 78 -1.38 11.45 -13.13
N CYS A 79 -1.57 12.64 -12.56
CA CYS A 79 -1.96 13.83 -13.30
C CYS A 79 -0.86 14.39 -14.20
N GLY A 80 0.40 14.03 -13.92
CA GLY A 80 1.56 14.56 -14.60
C GLY A 80 1.78 16.05 -14.30
N ARG A 81 2.84 16.61 -14.89
CA ARG A 81 3.24 18.01 -14.71
C ARG A 81 3.20 18.75 -16.04
N ASN A 82 2.75 20.00 -16.01
CA ASN A 82 2.79 20.90 -17.15
C ASN A 82 4.23 21.45 -17.38
N GLU A 83 4.39 22.33 -18.37
CA GLU A 83 5.70 22.94 -18.71
C GLU A 83 6.33 23.75 -17.57
N GLU A 84 5.53 24.17 -16.58
CA GLU A 84 5.99 24.89 -15.39
C GLU A 84 6.32 23.94 -14.21
N GLY A 85 6.21 22.63 -14.41
CA GLY A 85 6.44 21.61 -13.38
C GLY A 85 5.29 21.45 -12.38
N LYS A 86 4.10 22.00 -12.66
CA LYS A 86 2.92 21.94 -11.78
C LYS A 86 1.87 20.98 -12.31
N ALA A 87 1.11 20.35 -11.42
CA ALA A 87 -0.07 19.59 -11.82
C ALA A 87 -1.11 20.52 -12.49
N PRO A 88 -1.90 20.03 -13.46
CA PRO A 88 -3.02 20.78 -14.02
C PRO A 88 -4.05 21.17 -12.94
N ARG A 89 -4.73 22.31 -13.10
CA ARG A 89 -5.76 22.76 -12.12
C ARG A 89 -6.92 21.78 -11.99
N SER A 90 -7.25 21.05 -13.05
CA SER A 90 -8.26 19.98 -13.03
C SER A 90 -7.92 18.80 -12.10
N CYS A 91 -6.69 18.75 -11.59
CA CYS A 91 -6.20 17.78 -10.61
C CYS A 91 -5.97 18.38 -9.22
N GLU A 92 -6.32 19.65 -9.00
CA GLU A 92 -6.20 20.27 -7.68
C GLU A 92 -7.16 19.58 -6.70
N VAL A 93 -6.61 19.10 -5.59
CA VAL A 93 -7.37 18.47 -4.49
C VAL A 93 -7.25 19.37 -3.27
N ASP A 94 -8.32 19.45 -2.49
CA ASP A 94 -8.29 20.23 -1.25
C ASP A 94 -7.41 19.55 -0.20
N HIS A 95 -6.59 20.37 0.46
CA HIS A 95 -5.71 19.99 1.56
C HIS A 95 -6.18 20.57 2.91
N ASP A 96 -7.09 21.56 2.90
CA ASP A 96 -7.65 22.17 4.11
C ASP A 96 -8.87 21.37 4.56
N ILE A 97 -8.61 20.24 5.20
CA ILE A 97 -9.64 19.30 5.63
C ILE A 97 -9.96 19.51 7.10
N GLU A 98 -11.24 19.67 7.42
CA GLU A 98 -11.71 19.72 8.80
C GLU A 98 -11.36 18.40 9.52
N PRO A 99 -10.76 18.45 10.72
CA PRO A 99 -10.48 17.25 11.49
C PRO A 99 -11.78 16.50 11.79
N ARG A 100 -11.76 15.16 11.69
CA ARG A 100 -12.90 14.37 12.16
C ARG A 100 -12.96 14.41 13.69
N GLU A 101 -14.13 14.12 14.25
CA GLU A 101 -14.21 13.85 15.69
C GLU A 101 -13.50 12.52 16.00
N ALA A 102 -12.52 12.56 16.89
CA ALA A 102 -11.81 11.38 17.37
C ALA A 102 -11.67 11.42 18.89
N SER A 103 -11.91 10.27 19.52
CA SER A 103 -11.65 10.06 20.95
C SER A 103 -10.93 8.75 21.24
N ASP A 104 -10.71 7.93 20.22
CA ASP A 104 -10.15 6.59 20.30
C ASP A 104 -9.30 6.33 19.06
N VAL A 105 -8.00 6.06 19.27
CA VAL A 105 -7.02 5.81 18.21
C VAL A 105 -7.36 4.53 17.46
N ALA A 106 -7.72 3.47 18.18
CA ALA A 106 -7.98 2.17 17.58
C ALA A 106 -9.22 2.23 16.67
N ALA A 107 -10.26 2.97 17.08
CA ALA A 107 -11.43 3.19 16.24
C ALA A 107 -11.09 3.99 14.97
N VAL A 108 -10.26 5.03 15.06
CA VAL A 108 -9.85 5.83 13.89
C VAL A 108 -9.03 4.99 12.90
N LEU A 109 -8.04 4.24 13.41
CA LEU A 109 -7.17 3.44 12.56
C LEU A 109 -7.87 2.20 11.99
N GLY A 110 -8.80 1.59 12.75
CA GLY A 110 -9.67 0.53 12.25
C GLY A 110 -10.60 1.00 11.14
N ASP A 111 -11.26 2.16 11.32
CA ASP A 111 -12.08 2.81 10.28
C ASP A 111 -11.22 3.08 9.02
N ALA A 112 -10.01 3.62 9.21
CA ALA A 112 -9.09 3.94 8.14
C ALA A 112 -8.61 2.68 7.39
N SER A 113 -8.33 1.59 8.11
CA SER A 113 -7.91 0.32 7.52
C SER A 113 -9.00 -0.24 6.61
N ALA A 114 -10.22 -0.38 7.14
CA ALA A 114 -11.36 -0.88 6.39
C ALA A 114 -11.67 -0.02 5.14
N ALA A 115 -11.62 1.31 5.28
CA ALA A 115 -11.82 2.22 4.15
C ALA A 115 -10.70 2.13 3.11
N THR A 116 -9.45 1.93 3.54
CA THR A 116 -8.30 1.78 2.64
C THR A 116 -8.41 0.49 1.83
N GLU A 117 -8.77 -0.62 2.47
CA GLU A 117 -8.99 -1.90 1.79
C GLU A 117 -10.13 -1.85 0.76
N GLU A 118 -11.25 -1.21 1.10
CA GLU A 118 -12.40 -1.06 0.20
C GLU A 118 -12.03 -0.28 -1.07
N GLN A 119 -11.08 0.66 -0.99
CA GLN A 119 -10.69 1.49 -2.13
C GLN A 119 -9.63 0.87 -3.05
N ILE A 120 -9.03 -0.28 -2.70
CA ILE A 120 -7.93 -0.86 -3.52
C ILE A 120 -8.38 -1.13 -4.96
N ASP A 121 -9.60 -1.63 -5.17
CA ASP A 121 -10.11 -1.91 -6.51
C ASP A 121 -10.69 -0.67 -7.22
N HIS A 122 -10.81 0.45 -6.50
CA HIS A 122 -11.37 1.70 -6.99
C HIS A 122 -10.33 2.73 -7.44
N VAL A 123 -9.08 2.56 -7.03
CA VAL A 123 -7.96 3.38 -7.50
C VAL A 123 -7.41 2.88 -8.83
N ALA A 124 -6.72 3.75 -9.56
CA ALA A 124 -5.91 3.38 -10.72
C ALA A 124 -4.98 2.18 -10.39
N SER A 125 -4.81 1.25 -11.34
CA SER A 125 -4.03 0.03 -11.11
C SER A 125 -2.58 0.33 -10.74
N GLU A 126 -2.00 1.42 -11.26
CA GLU A 126 -0.66 1.88 -10.92
C GLU A 126 -0.50 2.36 -9.47
N SER A 127 -1.61 2.65 -8.78
CA SER A 127 -1.63 3.14 -7.39
C SER A 127 -2.00 2.07 -6.38
N ARG A 128 -2.47 0.90 -6.82
CA ARG A 128 -2.87 -0.21 -5.91
C ARG A 128 -1.76 -0.63 -4.96
N ALA A 129 -0.51 -0.68 -5.43
CA ALA A 129 0.63 -1.01 -4.60
C ALA A 129 0.81 -0.05 -3.42
N LEU A 130 0.61 1.26 -3.65
CA LEU A 130 0.65 2.26 -2.59
C LEU A 130 -0.48 2.03 -1.57
N VAL A 131 -1.71 1.85 -2.05
CA VAL A 131 -2.87 1.67 -1.18
C VAL A 131 -2.75 0.37 -0.36
N VAL A 132 -2.27 -0.72 -0.96
CA VAL A 132 -1.95 -1.97 -0.25
C VAL A 132 -0.90 -1.75 0.83
N ALA A 133 0.19 -1.03 0.54
CA ALA A 133 1.21 -0.73 1.55
C ALA A 133 0.64 0.07 2.73
N GLN A 134 -0.29 1.00 2.46
CA GLN A 134 -0.96 1.77 3.50
C GLN A 134 -1.93 0.91 4.33
N ALA A 135 -2.67 0.00 3.70
CA ALA A 135 -3.54 -0.96 4.40
C ALA A 135 -2.71 -1.87 5.33
N ILE A 136 -1.58 -2.40 4.84
CA ILE A 136 -0.65 -3.21 5.66
C ILE A 136 -0.15 -2.42 6.88
N ALA A 137 0.23 -1.15 6.69
CA ALA A 137 0.70 -0.32 7.80
C ALA A 137 -0.41 -0.07 8.84
N LEU A 138 -1.65 0.17 8.40
CA LEU A 138 -2.79 0.35 9.28
C LEU A 138 -3.14 -0.94 10.04
N GLU A 139 -3.15 -2.09 9.37
CA GLU A 139 -3.41 -3.36 10.06
C GLU A 139 -2.30 -3.78 11.01
N SER A 140 -1.04 -3.46 10.69
CA SER A 140 0.08 -3.74 11.59
C SER A 140 -0.05 -3.00 12.92
N TRP A 141 -0.74 -1.85 12.92
CA TRP A 141 -1.02 -1.07 14.12
C TRP A 141 -2.06 -1.71 15.03
N ASN A 142 -3.12 -2.29 14.45
CA ASN A 142 -4.20 -2.91 15.21
C ASN A 142 -3.73 -4.16 15.96
N GLY A 143 -2.71 -4.84 15.42
CA GLY A 143 -2.12 -6.03 16.03
C GLY A 143 -3.05 -7.23 16.04
N GLU A 144 -4.10 -7.22 15.21
CA GLU A 144 -4.99 -8.37 15.06
C GLU A 144 -4.25 -9.52 14.35
N GLU A 145 -4.55 -10.73 14.79
CA GLU A 145 -4.03 -11.94 14.15
C GLU A 145 -4.83 -12.22 12.87
N PRO A 146 -4.19 -12.66 11.78
CA PRO A 146 -4.90 -13.07 10.58
C PRO A 146 -5.95 -14.14 10.92
N GLY A 147 -7.15 -13.99 10.37
CA GLY A 147 -8.20 -15.00 10.49
C GLY A 147 -7.91 -16.26 9.67
N ASP A 148 -8.91 -17.15 9.63
CA ASP A 148 -8.87 -18.32 8.75
C ASP A 148 -8.63 -17.91 7.29
N THR A 149 -7.86 -18.72 6.56
CA THR A 149 -7.66 -18.50 5.12
C THR A 149 -9.01 -18.60 4.39
N PRO A 150 -9.31 -17.67 3.46
CA PRO A 150 -10.51 -17.77 2.65
C PRO A 150 -10.47 -18.99 1.73
N GLU A 151 -11.64 -19.33 1.16
CA GLU A 151 -11.69 -20.33 0.09
C GLU A 151 -10.93 -19.81 -1.13
N LEU A 152 -9.92 -20.55 -1.56
CA LEU A 152 -9.09 -20.20 -2.71
C LEU A 152 -9.80 -20.55 -4.02
N THR A 153 -9.62 -19.70 -5.00
CA THR A 153 -9.94 -19.95 -6.40
C THR A 153 -8.80 -20.71 -7.09
N THR A 154 -9.05 -21.19 -8.32
CA THR A 154 -8.00 -21.89 -9.08
C THR A 154 -6.87 -20.94 -9.49
N SER A 155 -7.17 -19.65 -9.71
CA SER A 155 -6.17 -18.64 -10.07
C SER A 155 -5.23 -18.29 -8.91
N GLU A 156 -5.66 -18.50 -7.66
CA GLU A 156 -4.86 -18.22 -6.46
C GLU A 156 -4.00 -19.42 -6.02
N GLN A 157 -4.25 -20.61 -6.59
CA GLN A 157 -3.59 -21.85 -6.20
C GLN A 157 -2.06 -21.78 -6.30
N ASP A 158 -1.54 -21.26 -7.41
CA ASP A 158 -0.10 -21.21 -7.65
C ASP A 158 0.60 -20.26 -6.66
N GLN A 159 -0.02 -19.10 -6.39
CA GLN A 159 0.50 -18.13 -5.41
C GLN A 159 0.46 -18.72 -3.99
N ALA A 160 -0.65 -19.35 -3.60
CA ALA A 160 -0.76 -19.98 -2.28
C ALA A 160 0.24 -21.14 -2.11
N ALA A 161 0.49 -21.91 -3.17
CA ALA A 161 1.51 -22.98 -3.16
C ALA A 161 2.93 -22.40 -2.99
N GLU A 162 3.26 -21.31 -3.68
CA GLU A 162 4.53 -20.61 -3.53
C GLU A 162 4.72 -20.05 -2.11
N LEU A 163 3.66 -19.47 -1.54
CA LEU A 163 3.67 -18.97 -0.16
C LEU A 163 3.81 -20.11 0.86
N LEU A 164 3.24 -21.28 0.60
CA LEU A 164 3.44 -22.44 1.46
C LEU A 164 4.89 -22.94 1.42
N GLU A 165 5.50 -22.97 0.23
CA GLU A 165 6.93 -23.32 0.09
C GLU A 165 7.83 -22.30 0.79
N TRP A 166 7.48 -21.01 0.71
CA TRP A 166 8.15 -19.94 1.46
C TRP A 166 8.10 -20.21 2.97
N GLU A 167 6.92 -20.46 3.52
CA GLU A 167 6.75 -20.70 4.96
C GLU A 167 7.54 -21.92 5.45
N TYR A 168 7.64 -22.99 4.65
CA TYR A 168 8.52 -24.11 4.98
C TYR A 168 10.00 -23.71 5.03
N GLN A 169 10.46 -22.84 4.14
CA GLN A 169 11.82 -22.31 4.15
C GLN A 169 12.07 -21.47 5.41
N GLN A 170 11.09 -20.68 5.85
CA GLN A 170 11.19 -19.86 7.06
C GLN A 170 11.36 -20.72 8.32
N VAL A 171 10.54 -21.77 8.47
CA VAL A 171 10.68 -22.74 9.57
C VAL A 171 12.06 -23.39 9.55
N TYR A 172 12.51 -23.88 8.39
CA TYR A 172 13.85 -24.48 8.26
C TYR A 172 14.97 -23.52 8.65
N ALA A 173 14.89 -22.26 8.20
CA ALA A 173 15.87 -21.23 8.49
C ALA A 173 15.94 -20.92 10.00
N LEU A 174 14.80 -20.75 10.66
CA LEU A 174 14.72 -20.46 12.10
C LEU A 174 15.19 -21.66 12.95
N ASP A 175 14.79 -22.88 12.61
CA ASP A 175 15.28 -24.10 13.28
C ASP A 175 16.80 -24.25 13.16
N PHE A 176 17.36 -23.92 12.00
CA PHE A 176 18.80 -23.93 11.82
C PHE A 176 19.48 -22.87 12.70
N ALA A 177 18.98 -21.64 12.68
CA ALA A 177 19.52 -20.52 13.47
C ALA A 177 19.45 -20.80 14.98
N ARG A 178 18.41 -21.50 15.45
CA ARG A 178 18.24 -21.90 16.85
C ARG A 178 19.45 -22.64 17.43
N SER A 179 20.21 -23.36 16.61
CA SER A 179 21.41 -24.08 17.05
C SER A 179 22.58 -23.17 17.44
N TYR A 180 22.54 -21.89 17.05
CA TYR A 180 23.64 -20.93 17.20
C TYR A 180 23.30 -19.72 18.06
N VAL A 181 22.02 -19.49 18.37
CA VAL A 181 21.62 -18.33 19.19
C VAL A 181 22.01 -18.47 20.65
N THR A 182 22.05 -17.32 21.32
CA THR A 182 22.13 -17.23 22.78
C THR A 182 20.74 -17.43 23.41
N PRO A 183 20.65 -17.87 24.68
CA PRO A 183 19.37 -18.17 25.34
C PRO A 183 18.36 -17.02 25.38
N ASP A 184 18.80 -15.76 25.28
CA ASP A 184 17.93 -14.59 25.20
C ASP A 184 17.09 -14.50 23.92
N LEU A 185 17.45 -15.24 22.86
CA LEU A 185 16.70 -15.27 21.60
C LEU A 185 15.83 -16.53 21.42
N GLU A 186 15.89 -17.50 22.35
CA GLU A 186 15.13 -18.75 22.22
C GLU A 186 13.61 -18.49 22.20
N GLU A 187 13.11 -17.60 23.05
CA GLU A 187 11.69 -17.24 23.11
C GLU A 187 11.22 -16.56 21.82
N THR A 188 12.01 -15.64 21.27
CA THR A 188 11.72 -14.98 19.99
C THR A 188 11.68 -15.97 18.83
N ILE A 189 12.59 -16.96 18.81
CA ILE A 189 12.55 -18.02 17.80
C ILE A 189 11.30 -18.89 17.95
N ASP A 190 10.96 -19.31 19.18
CA ASP A 190 9.79 -20.16 19.43
C ASP A 190 8.47 -19.46 19.04
N GLU A 191 8.36 -18.16 19.30
CA GLU A 191 7.23 -17.34 18.85
C GLU A 191 7.13 -17.28 17.32
N ARG A 192 8.24 -16.99 16.63
CA ARG A 192 8.28 -16.92 15.17
C ARG A 192 8.01 -18.28 14.51
N LEU A 193 8.59 -19.35 15.05
CA LEU A 193 8.31 -20.72 14.58
C LEU A 193 6.82 -21.05 14.69
N SER A 194 6.21 -20.75 15.85
CA SER A 194 4.78 -20.99 16.07
C SER A 194 3.91 -20.23 15.06
N LEU A 195 4.29 -19.00 14.73
CA LEU A 195 3.62 -18.19 13.71
C LEU A 195 3.73 -18.82 12.31
N HIS A 196 4.93 -19.19 11.88
CA HIS A 196 5.14 -19.78 10.55
C HIS A 196 4.45 -21.15 10.43
N GLU A 197 4.51 -21.98 11.48
CA GLU A 197 3.77 -23.25 11.54
C GLU A 197 2.25 -23.05 11.46
N HIS A 198 1.72 -21.99 12.09
CA HIS A 198 0.30 -21.67 11.97
C HIS A 198 -0.09 -21.28 10.54
N ARG A 199 0.70 -20.43 9.87
CA ARG A 199 0.50 -20.06 8.46
C ARG A 199 0.57 -21.28 7.53
N ILE A 200 1.50 -22.20 7.78
CA ILE A 200 1.59 -23.48 7.06
C ILE A 200 0.27 -24.24 7.16
N LEU A 201 -0.28 -24.41 8.36
CA LEU A 201 -1.53 -25.16 8.56
C LEU A 201 -2.71 -24.51 7.81
N LEU A 202 -2.79 -23.19 7.86
CA LEU A 202 -3.78 -22.39 7.16
C LEU A 202 -3.69 -22.58 5.63
N LEU A 203 -2.50 -22.42 5.04
CA LEU A 203 -2.27 -22.59 3.61
C LEU A 203 -2.48 -24.05 3.15
N GLN A 204 -2.04 -25.03 3.93
CA GLN A 204 -2.27 -26.45 3.65
C GLN A 204 -3.77 -26.77 3.61
N ALA A 205 -4.55 -26.25 4.56
CA ALA A 205 -5.99 -26.46 4.63
C ALA A 205 -6.71 -25.85 3.43
N ALA A 206 -6.29 -24.66 2.98
CA ALA A 206 -6.84 -23.99 1.82
C ALA A 206 -6.50 -24.75 0.51
N LEU A 207 -5.22 -25.10 0.30
CA LEU A 207 -4.76 -25.81 -0.90
C LEU A 207 -5.32 -27.23 -1.02
N ALA A 208 -5.57 -27.91 0.10
CA ALA A 208 -6.13 -29.27 0.09
C ALA A 208 -7.51 -29.36 -0.59
N GLN A 209 -8.25 -28.25 -0.64
CA GLN A 209 -9.55 -28.17 -1.31
C GLN A 209 -9.41 -28.14 -2.84
N LEU A 210 -8.26 -27.67 -3.33
CA LEU A 210 -7.95 -27.53 -4.76
C LEU A 210 -7.11 -28.70 -5.32
N GLY A 211 -6.45 -29.47 -4.46
CA GLY A 211 -5.80 -30.72 -4.87
C GLY A 211 -4.52 -31.05 -4.11
N THR A 212 -3.41 -31.14 -4.84
CA THR A 212 -2.12 -31.58 -4.26
C THR A 212 -1.50 -30.44 -3.46
N VAL A 213 -1.16 -30.72 -2.21
CA VAL A 213 -0.50 -29.77 -1.31
C VAL A 213 1.01 -29.98 -1.34
N PRO A 214 1.82 -28.95 -1.68
CA PRO A 214 3.27 -29.01 -1.60
C PRO A 214 3.77 -29.53 -0.25
N GLN A 215 4.75 -30.42 -0.31
CA GLN A 215 5.41 -31.00 0.86
C GLN A 215 6.76 -30.31 1.07
N PRO A 216 7.22 -30.16 2.33
CA PRO A 216 8.51 -29.52 2.59
C PRO A 216 9.66 -30.29 1.92
N ALA A 217 10.62 -29.56 1.37
CA ALA A 217 11.88 -30.12 0.89
C ALA A 217 12.76 -30.61 2.06
N ALA A 218 13.72 -31.49 1.76
CA ALA A 218 14.66 -32.00 2.76
C ALA A 218 15.66 -30.93 3.24
N ALA A 219 15.90 -29.90 2.44
CA ALA A 219 16.75 -28.75 2.75
C ALA A 219 16.39 -27.58 1.83
N TYR A 220 16.72 -26.38 2.28
CA TYR A 220 16.52 -25.13 1.54
C TYR A 220 17.85 -24.38 1.39
N ASP A 221 17.91 -23.53 0.37
CA ASP A 221 19.00 -22.57 0.24
C ASP A 221 18.89 -21.50 1.33
N SER A 222 20.05 -20.96 1.72
CA SER A 222 20.05 -19.86 2.68
C SER A 222 19.36 -18.63 2.06
N PRO A 223 18.47 -17.95 2.80
CA PRO A 223 17.94 -16.65 2.37
C PRO A 223 18.99 -15.54 2.37
N THR A 224 20.23 -15.82 2.81
CA THR A 224 21.33 -14.86 2.94
C THR A 224 22.63 -15.42 2.34
N ASP A 225 23.72 -14.64 2.35
CA ASP A 225 25.06 -15.05 1.89
C ASP A 225 25.75 -16.11 2.81
N GLY A 226 24.99 -17.01 3.41
CA GLY A 226 25.50 -18.13 4.22
C GLY A 226 24.53 -18.60 5.31
N LEU A 227 24.85 -19.74 5.93
CA LEU A 227 24.17 -20.19 7.15
C LEU A 227 24.91 -19.67 8.38
N PRO A 228 24.20 -19.35 9.48
CA PRO A 228 24.85 -18.88 10.70
C PRO A 228 25.78 -19.96 11.28
N ASN A 229 26.88 -19.52 11.89
CA ASN A 229 27.88 -20.41 12.48
C ASN A 229 28.38 -19.97 13.87
N ASP A 230 27.87 -18.84 14.36
CA ASP A 230 28.07 -18.30 15.70
C ASP A 230 26.86 -17.45 16.10
N ALA A 231 26.84 -16.95 17.34
CA ALA A 231 25.70 -16.20 17.87
C ALA A 231 25.45 -14.86 17.15
N ASP A 232 26.51 -14.15 16.73
CA ASP A 232 26.38 -12.86 16.06
C ASP A 232 25.82 -13.01 14.64
N SER A 233 26.28 -14.03 13.91
CA SER A 233 25.73 -14.39 12.60
C SER A 233 24.30 -14.92 12.72
N ALA A 234 23.96 -15.66 13.78
CA ALA A 234 22.59 -16.14 14.02
C ALA A 234 21.61 -14.99 14.25
N ARG A 235 21.98 -13.97 15.04
CA ARG A 235 21.14 -12.77 15.24
C ARG A 235 20.88 -12.07 13.90
N SER A 236 21.94 -11.78 13.16
CA SER A 236 21.83 -11.10 11.85
C SER A 236 20.99 -11.91 10.86
N PHE A 237 21.12 -13.24 10.88
CA PHE A 237 20.34 -14.13 10.04
C PHE A 237 18.84 -14.13 10.39
N ILE A 238 18.48 -14.09 11.68
CA ILE A 238 17.08 -14.01 12.14
C ILE A 238 16.43 -12.68 11.76
N ASP A 239 17.18 -11.57 11.83
CA ASP A 239 16.70 -10.25 11.40
C ASP A 239 16.42 -10.24 9.89
N GLU A 240 17.32 -10.82 9.10
CA GLU A 240 17.20 -10.93 7.65
C GLU A 240 16.04 -11.86 7.23
N VAL A 241 15.82 -12.98 7.95
CA VAL A 241 14.67 -13.86 7.74
C VAL A 241 13.34 -13.10 7.95
N ALA A 242 13.23 -12.29 9.00
CA ALA A 242 12.02 -11.48 9.25
C ALA A 242 11.84 -10.33 8.24
N HIS A 243 12.94 -9.69 7.83
CA HIS A 243 12.90 -8.68 6.78
C HIS A 243 12.40 -9.28 5.46
N ASN A 244 12.95 -10.43 5.05
CA ASN A 244 12.54 -11.12 3.84
C ASN A 244 11.09 -11.61 3.91
N ASP A 245 10.62 -12.03 5.10
CA ASP A 245 9.21 -12.39 5.30
C ASP A 245 8.29 -11.19 5.05
N THR A 246 8.67 -10.03 5.58
CA THR A 246 7.95 -8.76 5.39
C THR A 246 7.86 -8.41 3.91
N LEU A 247 8.96 -8.53 3.17
CA LEU A 247 9.00 -8.29 1.73
C LEU A 247 8.14 -9.29 0.95
N LYS A 248 8.24 -10.59 1.24
CA LYS A 248 7.50 -11.64 0.54
C LYS A 248 5.99 -11.45 0.66
N TRP A 249 5.50 -11.21 1.87
CA TRP A 249 4.06 -11.05 2.10
C TRP A 249 3.52 -9.72 1.57
N THR A 250 4.30 -8.64 1.65
CA THR A 250 3.93 -7.35 1.03
C THR A 250 3.84 -7.46 -0.50
N ASP A 251 4.79 -8.16 -1.12
CA ASP A 251 4.81 -8.43 -2.56
C ASP A 251 3.61 -9.29 -2.99
N ALA A 252 3.29 -10.34 -2.22
CA ALA A 252 2.14 -11.19 -2.49
C ALA A 252 0.81 -10.41 -2.45
N ALA A 253 0.60 -9.59 -1.40
CA ALA A 253 -0.58 -8.73 -1.27
C ALA A 253 -0.68 -7.73 -2.44
N THR A 254 0.45 -7.14 -2.84
CA THR A 254 0.52 -6.20 -3.95
C THR A 254 0.20 -6.86 -5.29
N HIS A 255 0.75 -8.05 -5.55
CA HIS A 255 0.47 -8.82 -6.75
C HIS A 255 -1.00 -9.25 -6.84
N ALA A 256 -1.62 -9.65 -5.72
CA ALA A 256 -3.04 -9.98 -5.67
C ALA A 256 -3.90 -8.78 -6.06
N ALA A 257 -3.62 -7.59 -5.51
CA ALA A 257 -4.32 -6.36 -5.87
C ALA A 257 -4.13 -5.97 -7.35
N ALA A 258 -2.97 -6.24 -7.93
CA ALA A 258 -2.74 -5.98 -9.36
C ALA A 258 -3.55 -6.91 -10.28
N ALA A 259 -3.89 -8.11 -9.81
CA ALA A 259 -4.63 -9.12 -10.56
C ALA A 259 -6.16 -8.94 -10.49
N SER A 260 -6.69 -8.09 -9.61
CA SER A 260 -8.14 -7.85 -9.49
C SER A 260 -8.73 -7.26 -10.79
N GLU A 261 -9.46 -8.10 -11.53
CA GLU A 261 -10.30 -7.73 -12.67
C GLU A 261 -11.74 -7.44 -12.23
N SER A 262 -12.48 -6.62 -12.99
CA SER A 262 -13.72 -5.96 -12.57
C SER A 262 -15.00 -6.82 -12.57
N ASP A 263 -14.92 -8.15 -12.64
CA ASP A 263 -16.09 -9.02 -12.81
C ASP A 263 -16.12 -10.20 -11.80
N SER A 264 -17.24 -10.95 -11.82
CA SER A 264 -17.89 -11.84 -10.84
C SER A 264 -17.09 -12.74 -9.88
N GLU A 265 -15.76 -12.82 -9.95
CA GLU A 265 -14.89 -13.47 -8.95
C GLU A 265 -14.34 -12.46 -7.91
N ALA A 266 -14.67 -11.17 -8.07
CA ALA A 266 -14.16 -10.06 -7.27
C ALA A 266 -14.27 -10.25 -5.74
N GLU A 267 -15.34 -10.88 -5.22
CA GLU A 267 -15.51 -11.06 -3.78
C GLU A 267 -14.54 -12.09 -3.18
N ALA A 268 -14.27 -13.19 -3.90
CA ALA A 268 -13.32 -14.21 -3.46
C ALA A 268 -11.88 -13.68 -3.57
N THR A 269 -11.55 -13.01 -4.68
CA THR A 269 -10.25 -12.34 -4.87
C THR A 269 -9.99 -11.26 -3.82
N ALA A 270 -11.02 -10.48 -3.47
CA ALA A 270 -10.92 -9.50 -2.38
C ALA A 270 -10.75 -10.17 -1.00
N ALA A 271 -11.32 -11.35 -0.77
CA ALA A 271 -11.10 -12.09 0.48
C ALA A 271 -9.65 -12.58 0.59
N TRP A 272 -9.09 -13.16 -0.48
CA TRP A 272 -7.69 -13.58 -0.52
C TRP A 272 -6.74 -12.40 -0.34
N GLN A 273 -6.97 -11.30 -1.06
CA GLN A 273 -6.17 -10.09 -0.93
C GLN A 273 -6.17 -9.53 0.50
N ARG A 274 -7.33 -9.45 1.17
CA ARG A 274 -7.41 -9.01 2.57
C ARG A 274 -6.66 -9.94 3.51
N TRP A 275 -6.75 -11.25 3.30
CA TRP A 275 -5.98 -12.20 4.09
C TRP A 275 -4.47 -11.99 3.90
N LEU A 276 -4.00 -11.76 2.68
CA LEU A 276 -2.59 -11.43 2.42
C LEU A 276 -2.15 -10.14 3.10
N ILE A 277 -2.99 -9.09 3.10
CA ILE A 277 -2.73 -7.83 3.81
C ILE A 277 -2.56 -8.10 5.32
N ALA A 278 -3.46 -8.88 5.93
CA ALA A 278 -3.38 -9.23 7.34
C ALA A 278 -2.11 -10.03 7.67
N VAL A 279 -1.72 -11.00 6.84
CA VAL A 279 -0.49 -11.78 7.03
C VAL A 279 0.76 -10.92 6.84
N ALA A 280 0.76 -10.02 5.86
CA ALA A 280 1.84 -9.04 5.69
C ALA A 280 1.94 -8.13 6.93
N ALA A 281 0.83 -7.61 7.43
CA ALA A 281 0.77 -6.80 8.65
C ALA A 281 1.32 -7.53 9.87
N GLN A 282 0.97 -8.81 10.05
CA GLN A 282 1.54 -9.68 11.08
C GLN A 282 3.07 -9.76 10.93
N SER A 283 3.59 -9.92 9.71
CA SER A 283 5.04 -9.99 9.44
C SER A 283 5.77 -8.69 9.79
N HIS A 284 5.18 -7.52 9.47
CA HIS A 284 5.75 -6.21 9.79
C HIS A 284 5.95 -6.00 11.29
N ARG A 285 5.05 -6.52 12.14
CA ARG A 285 5.15 -6.41 13.61
C ARG A 285 6.43 -7.02 14.17
N PHE A 286 6.94 -8.09 13.55
CA PHE A 286 8.16 -8.78 14.00
C PHE A 286 9.44 -8.16 13.43
N HIS A 287 9.36 -7.28 12.44
CA HIS A 287 10.50 -6.52 11.94
C HIS A 287 10.72 -5.23 12.74
N THR A 288 9.65 -4.64 13.30
CA THR A 288 9.69 -3.39 14.07
C THR A 288 9.94 -3.56 15.58
N ALA A 289 9.97 -4.80 16.08
CA ALA A 289 10.23 -5.14 17.48
C ALA A 289 11.73 -5.36 17.76
#